data_AF-A0A2M6XV44-F1
#
_entry.id   AF-A0A2M6XV44-F1
#
_cell.length_a   1.000
_cell.length_b   1.000
_cell.length_c   1.000
_cell.angle_alpha   90.00
_cell.angle_beta   90.00
_cell.angle_gamma   90.00
#
_symmetry.space_group_name_H-M   'P 1'
#
loop_
_entity.id
_entity.type
_entity.pdbx_description
1 polymer ?
#
loop_
_entity_poly.entity_id
_entity_poly.type
_entity_poly.pdbx_seq_one_letter_code
_entity_poly.pdbx_strand_id
1 'polypeptide(L)'
;MLPKKNTSPKLENEKKEIKMRSEEFQIKFSGKARCSLKRIPFEWQTRIENAIECLMQSPFYGRKMWKKFQNKRRLKLWPYRIIYEVDEKNRIIFILNIAQRGNMLICPK
;
A
#
# COMPACT_ATOMS: atom_id res chain seq x y z
N MET A 1 4.80 -52.66 8.72
CA MET A 1 4.90 -51.63 7.66
C MET A 1 3.81 -50.60 7.92
N LEU A 2 4.14 -49.41 8.40
CA LEU A 2 3.14 -48.35 8.65
C LEU A 2 2.90 -47.58 7.34
N PRO A 3 1.64 -47.34 6.93
CA PRO A 3 1.35 -46.60 5.70
C PRO A 3 1.79 -45.15 5.86
N LYS A 4 2.59 -44.66 4.89
CA LYS A 4 2.94 -43.25 4.79
C LYS A 4 1.64 -42.44 4.72
N LYS A 5 1.45 -41.54 5.68
CA LYS A 5 0.31 -40.62 5.70
C LYS A 5 0.38 -39.75 4.45
N ASN A 6 -0.50 -39.99 3.48
CA ASN A 6 -0.74 -39.08 2.36
C ASN A 6 -1.43 -37.84 2.92
N THR A 7 -0.65 -36.81 3.25
CA THR A 7 -1.19 -35.48 3.57
C THR A 7 -1.86 -34.92 2.32
N SER A 8 -3.18 -34.83 2.38
CA SER A 8 -4.03 -34.20 1.35
C SER A 8 -3.55 -32.78 1.04
N PRO A 9 -3.42 -32.39 -0.24
CA PRO A 9 -2.94 -31.06 -0.66
C PRO A 9 -3.84 -29.89 -0.22
N LYS A 10 -5.01 -30.17 0.36
CA LYS A 10 -5.94 -29.16 0.88
C LYS A 10 -5.39 -28.43 2.12
N LEU A 11 -4.70 -29.13 3.03
CA LEU A 11 -4.18 -28.52 4.26
C LEU A 11 -2.98 -27.58 4.01
N GLU A 12 -2.23 -27.76 2.93
CA GLU A 12 -1.11 -26.87 2.58
C GLU A 12 -1.59 -25.54 2.00
N ASN A 13 -2.73 -25.54 1.30
CA ASN A 13 -3.32 -24.34 0.72
C ASN A 13 -3.96 -23.44 1.79
N GLU A 14 -4.67 -24.02 2.75
CA GLU A 14 -5.23 -23.27 3.90
C GLU A 14 -4.13 -22.66 4.78
N LYS A 15 -3.02 -23.38 5.00
CA LYS A 15 -1.86 -22.86 5.73
C LYS A 15 -1.14 -21.74 4.97
N LYS A 16 -1.12 -21.78 3.63
CA LYS A 16 -0.62 -20.68 2.80
C LYS A 16 -1.52 -19.45 2.89
N GLU A 17 -2.85 -19.61 2.86
CA GLU A 17 -3.78 -18.48 3.01
C GLU A 17 -3.71 -17.82 4.39
N ILE A 18 -3.61 -18.61 5.46
CA ILE A 18 -3.48 -18.08 6.83
C ILE A 18 -2.13 -17.37 7.01
N LYS A 19 -1.05 -17.91 6.42
CA LYS A 19 0.28 -17.26 6.42
C LYS A 19 0.30 -15.95 5.62
N MET A 20 -0.34 -15.92 4.45
CA MET A 20 -0.49 -14.70 3.63
C MET A 20 -1.28 -13.59 4.35
N ARG A 21 -2.37 -13.92 5.05
CA ARG A 21 -3.16 -12.94 5.82
C ARG A 21 -2.38 -12.32 7.00
N SER A 22 -1.30 -12.96 7.47
CA SER A 22 -0.50 -12.49 8.61
C SER A 22 0.62 -11.51 8.24
N GLU A 23 0.88 -11.29 6.95
CA GLU A 23 1.97 -10.45 6.45
C GLU A 23 1.48 -9.12 5.84
N GLU A 24 0.18 -8.84 5.91
CA GLU A 24 -0.41 -7.63 5.35
C GLU A 24 -0.07 -6.40 6.19
N PHE A 25 0.37 -5.35 5.51
CA PHE A 25 0.57 -4.04 6.11
C PHE A 25 -0.76 -3.30 6.24
N GLN A 26 -0.98 -2.63 7.38
CA GLN A 26 -2.14 -1.78 7.59
C GLN A 26 -1.93 -0.42 6.90
N ILE A 27 -2.94 0.09 6.21
CA ILE A 27 -2.87 1.41 5.59
C ILE A 27 -3.51 2.45 6.50
N LYS A 28 -2.80 3.57 6.72
CA LYS A 28 -3.34 4.76 7.39
C LYS A 28 -3.22 5.98 6.49
N PHE A 29 -4.32 6.69 6.31
CA PHE A 29 -4.36 7.93 5.54
C PHE A 29 -4.17 9.15 6.44
N SER A 30 -3.34 10.10 5.99
CA SER A 30 -3.33 11.43 6.57
C SER A 30 -4.63 12.18 6.21
N GLY A 31 -5.01 13.18 7.01
CA GLY A 31 -6.16 14.04 6.70
C GLY A 31 -6.04 14.71 5.32
N LYS A 32 -4.82 15.12 4.94
CA LYS A 32 -4.53 15.71 3.62
C LYS A 32 -4.70 14.70 2.50
N ALA A 33 -4.23 13.47 2.69
CA ALA A 33 -4.37 12.40 1.70
C ALA A 33 -5.85 12.04 1.47
N ARG A 34 -6.63 11.89 2.56
CA ARG A 34 -8.08 11.60 2.47
C ARG A 34 -8.83 12.69 1.72
N CYS A 35 -8.53 13.94 2.03
CA CYS A 35 -9.16 15.08 1.36
C CYS A 35 -8.71 15.22 -0.10
N SER A 36 -7.46 14.91 -0.43
CA SER A 36 -6.98 14.89 -1.82
C SER A 36 -7.64 13.77 -2.64
N LEU A 37 -7.76 12.57 -2.07
CA LEU A 37 -8.43 11.43 -2.70
C LEU A 37 -9.88 11.77 -3.08
N LYS A 38 -10.62 12.44 -2.20
CA LYS A 38 -12.00 12.88 -2.47
C LYS A 38 -12.14 13.86 -3.64
N ARG A 39 -11.09 14.64 -3.96
CA ARG A 39 -11.11 15.62 -5.06
C ARG A 39 -10.68 15.02 -6.40
N ILE A 40 -10.08 13.83 -6.37
CA ILE A 40 -9.64 13.13 -7.57
C ILE A 40 -10.90 12.59 -8.29
N PRO A 41 -10.98 12.63 -9.62
CA PRO A 41 -12.09 12.04 -10.36
C PRO A 41 -12.23 10.54 -10.06
N PHE A 42 -13.47 10.04 -10.04
CA PHE A 42 -13.80 8.66 -9.64
C PHE A 42 -12.97 7.60 -10.40
N GLU A 43 -12.77 7.77 -11.70
CA GLU A 43 -11.97 6.86 -12.54
C GLU A 43 -10.53 6.65 -12.03
N TRP A 44 -9.97 7.68 -11.40
CA TRP A 44 -8.63 7.65 -10.85
C TRP A 44 -8.61 7.20 -9.39
N GLN A 45 -9.71 7.39 -8.64
CA GLN A 45 -9.84 6.91 -7.27
C GLN A 45 -9.68 5.39 -7.21
N THR A 46 -10.39 4.65 -8.06
CA THR A 46 -10.30 3.18 -8.10
C THR A 46 -8.87 2.72 -8.44
N ARG A 47 -8.19 3.40 -9.38
CA ARG A 47 -6.80 3.07 -9.73
C ARG A 47 -5.83 3.31 -8.56
N ILE A 48 -6.08 4.37 -7.79
CA ILE A 48 -5.29 4.70 -6.61
C ILE A 48 -5.55 3.68 -5.50
N GLU A 49 -6.81 3.31 -5.27
CA GLU A 49 -7.19 2.28 -4.29
C GLU A 49 -6.52 0.94 -4.60
N ASN A 50 -6.62 0.45 -5.84
CA ASN A 50 -5.95 -0.79 -6.26
C ASN A 50 -4.43 -0.71 -6.04
N ALA A 51 -3.81 0.43 -6.35
CA ALA A 51 -2.38 0.59 -6.13
C ALA A 51 -2.00 0.63 -4.64
N ILE A 52 -2.89 1.14 -3.80
CA ILE A 52 -2.73 1.15 -2.35
C ILE A 52 -2.89 -0.26 -1.78
N GLU A 53 -3.85 -1.04 -2.28
CA GLU A 53 -4.00 -2.46 -1.93
C GLU A 53 -2.76 -3.27 -2.31
N CYS A 54 -2.19 -3.04 -3.50
CA CYS A 54 -0.90 -3.65 -3.87
C CYS A 54 0.24 -3.28 -2.91
N LEU A 55 0.22 -2.08 -2.31
CA LEU A 55 1.20 -1.69 -1.30
C LEU A 55 1.06 -2.49 0.00
N MET A 56 -0.12 -3.02 0.33
CA MET A 56 -0.30 -3.88 1.52
C MET A 56 0.55 -5.14 1.45
N GLN A 57 0.68 -5.70 0.24
CA GLN A 57 1.48 -6.89 -0.03
C GLN A 57 2.95 -6.53 -0.32
N SER A 58 3.19 -5.40 -0.99
CA SER A 58 4.53 -4.94 -1.36
C SER A 58 4.78 -3.47 -0.98
N PRO A 59 5.05 -3.18 0.31
CA PRO A 59 5.22 -1.80 0.79
C PRO A 59 6.42 -1.10 0.14
N PHE A 60 7.44 -1.83 -0.29
CA PHE A 60 8.68 -1.26 -0.83
C PHE A 60 8.67 -0.98 -2.33
N TYR A 61 7.54 -1.23 -3.02
CA TYR A 61 7.43 -1.07 -4.48
C TYR A 61 7.75 0.36 -4.97
N GLY A 62 7.41 1.39 -4.20
CA GLY A 62 7.73 2.78 -4.51
C GLY A 62 9.22 3.13 -4.42
N ARG A 63 9.64 4.17 -5.14
CA ARG A 63 11.03 4.66 -5.10
C ARG A 63 11.30 5.40 -3.80
N LYS A 64 12.39 5.07 -3.12
CA LYS A 64 12.89 5.79 -1.94
C LYS A 64 13.26 7.22 -2.32
N MET A 65 12.83 8.19 -1.52
CA MET A 65 13.24 9.59 -1.70
C MET A 65 14.56 9.87 -0.99
N TRP A 66 15.27 10.90 -1.43
CA TRP A 66 16.62 11.20 -0.94
C TRP A 66 16.62 12.38 0.05
N LYS A 67 17.74 12.55 0.77
CA LYS A 67 17.98 13.64 1.73
C LYS A 67 16.93 13.69 2.86
N LYS A 68 16.27 14.85 3.06
CA LYS A 68 15.26 15.08 4.13
C LYS A 68 14.01 14.20 4.07
N PHE A 69 13.87 13.37 3.04
CA PHE A 69 12.74 12.48 2.82
C PHE A 69 13.14 11.00 2.78
N GLN A 70 14.27 10.62 3.37
CA GLN A 70 14.80 9.25 3.34
C GLN A 70 13.82 8.16 3.79
N ASN A 71 12.93 8.44 4.74
CA ASN A 71 11.93 7.48 5.22
C ASN A 71 10.67 7.44 4.36
N LYS A 72 10.54 8.37 3.42
CA LYS A 72 9.38 8.48 2.54
C LYS A 72 9.68 7.85 1.18
N ARG A 73 8.66 7.24 0.61
CA ARG A 73 8.68 6.60 -0.70
C ARG A 73 7.67 7.29 -1.61
N ARG A 74 7.93 7.20 -2.90
CA ARG A 74 7.09 7.77 -3.95
C ARG A 74 6.68 6.68 -4.92
N LEU A 75 5.37 6.45 -5.01
CA LEU A 75 4.76 5.63 -6.05
C LEU A 75 4.31 6.54 -7.20
N LYS A 76 4.69 6.17 -8.43
CA LYS A 76 4.33 6.91 -9.65
C LYS A 76 3.14 6.21 -10.28
N LEU A 77 2.01 6.91 -10.39
CA LEU A 77 0.78 6.38 -10.97
C LEU A 77 0.21 7.44 -11.91
N TRP A 78 0.77 7.53 -13.11
CA TRP A 78 0.51 8.64 -14.04
C TRP A 78 -1.01 8.91 -14.18
N PRO A 79 -1.52 10.15 -14.00
CA PRO A 79 -0.83 11.43 -13.75
C PRO A 79 -0.62 11.77 -12.26
N TYR A 80 -0.93 10.87 -11.34
CA TYR A 80 -0.79 11.03 -9.89
C TYR A 80 0.53 10.48 -9.33
N ARG A 81 0.85 10.91 -8.12
CA ARG A 81 2.00 10.47 -7.32
C ARG A 81 1.54 10.31 -5.89
N ILE A 82 1.78 9.13 -5.34
CA ILE A 82 1.45 8.82 -3.95
C ILE A 82 2.74 8.92 -3.15
N ILE A 83 2.75 9.76 -2.13
CA ILE A 83 3.84 9.88 -1.16
C ILE A 83 3.41 9.15 0.09
N TYR A 84 4.19 8.16 0.48
CA TYR A 84 3.89 7.33 1.63
C TYR A 84 5.15 7.02 2.43
N GLU A 85 4.97 6.56 3.65
CA GLU A 85 6.02 6.15 4.58
C GLU A 85 5.68 4.75 5.08
N VAL A 86 6.70 3.91 5.23
CA VAL A 86 6.55 2.52 5.67
C VAL A 86 7.14 2.41 7.06
N ASP A 87 6.29 2.08 8.03
CA ASP A 87 6.70 1.71 9.38
C ASP A 87 6.75 0.18 9.46
N GLU A 88 7.96 -0.35 9.31
CA GLU A 88 8.23 -1.79 9.33
C GLU A 88 7.99 -2.41 10.71
N LYS A 89 8.18 -1.63 11.78
CA LYS A 89 8.02 -2.13 13.16
C LYS A 89 6.55 -2.41 13.47
N ASN A 90 5.68 -1.48 13.09
CA ASN A 90 4.25 -1.59 13.32
C ASN A 90 3.49 -2.21 12.13
N ARG A 91 4.19 -2.47 11.02
CA ARG A 91 3.61 -2.89 9.73
C ARG A 91 2.53 -1.93 9.23
N ILE A 92 2.81 -0.63 9.30
CA ILE A 92 1.87 0.42 8.89
C ILE A 92 2.42 1.18 7.69
N ILE A 93 1.58 1.39 6.68
CA ILE A 93 1.85 2.26 5.55
C ILE A 93 1.08 3.56 5.76
N PHE A 94 1.82 4.64 5.98
CA PHE A 94 1.24 5.97 6.14
C PHE A 94 1.19 6.69 4.79
N ILE A 95 -0.01 6.88 4.26
CA ILE A 95 -0.23 7.67 3.04
C ILE A 95 -0.28 9.14 3.44
N LEU A 96 0.80 9.84 3.13
CA LEU A 96 1.01 11.22 3.53
C LEU A 96 0.30 12.18 2.58
N ASN A 97 0.42 11.96 1.27
CA ASN A 97 -0.19 12.82 0.28
C ASN A 97 -0.35 12.14 -1.09
N ILE A 98 -1.34 12.60 -1.87
CA ILE A 98 -1.59 12.18 -3.24
C ILE A 98 -1.58 13.45 -4.10
N ALA A 99 -0.57 13.58 -4.95
CA ALA A 99 -0.35 14.78 -5.77
C ALA A 99 -0.54 14.48 -7.25
N GLN A 100 -1.15 15.40 -7.99
CA GLN A 100 -1.23 15.33 -9.45
C GLN A 100 0.04 15.91 -10.08
N ARG A 101 0.36 15.49 -11.30
CA ARG A 101 1.46 16.07 -12.06
C ARG A 101 1.07 17.49 -12.47
N GLY A 102 1.88 18.48 -12.07
CA GLY A 102 1.64 19.90 -12.39
C GLY A 102 0.82 20.64 -11.36
N ASN A 103 0.08 19.95 -10.47
CA ASN A 103 -0.63 20.61 -9.38
C ASN A 103 -0.66 19.76 -8.10
N MET A 104 -0.48 20.43 -6.96
CA MET A 104 -0.70 19.83 -5.66
C MET A 104 -2.15 20.12 -5.28
N LEU A 105 -2.96 19.07 -5.08
CA LEU A 105 -4.29 19.25 -4.50
C LEU A 105 -4.10 19.69 -3.05
N ILE A 106 -4.16 21.00 -2.83
CA ILE A 106 -4.06 21.58 -1.49
C ILE A 106 -5.46 21.52 -0.89
N CYS A 107 -5.60 20.80 0.22
CA CYS A 107 -6.76 20.98 1.06
C CYS A 107 -6.58 22.29 1.85
N PRO A 108 -7.54 23.22 1.78
CA PRO A 108 -7.53 24.39 2.65
C PRO A 108 -7.50 23.90 4.11
N LYS A 109 -6.67 24.55 4.92
CA LYS A 109 -6.56 24.27 6.35
C LYS A 109 -7.80 24.77 7.09
#